data_AF-A0A838Y7K6-F1
#
_entry.id   AF-A0A838Y7K6-F1
#
_cell.length_a   1.000
_cell.length_b   1.000
_cell.length_c   1.000
_cell.angle_alpha   90.00
_cell.angle_beta   90.00
_cell.angle_gamma   90.00
#
_symmetry.space_group_name_H-M   'P 1'
#
loop_
_entity.id
_entity.type
_entity.pdbx_description
1 polymer ?
#
loop_
_entity_poly.entity_id
_entity_poly.type
_entity_poly.pdbx_seq_one_letter_code
_entity_poly.pdbx_strand_id
1 'polypeptide(L)'
;MAYEWFASAFQRYLSAMELSQRRLLDAQQDACLSWTAAWLPAYPLAEGEVQSRIDGSLLSGVSLLQAQADNQRDLMLATEKSLNEMHKHLLRQLEQSGQHPSYAVMKQALQLGQSSGSAVSKMSRQVGHFAATSFSSASLNAARDMRRVWKQQKP
;
A
#
# COMPACT_ATOMS: atom_id res chain seq x y z
N MET A 1 16.69 26.59 -6.70
CA MET A 1 15.34 26.48 -7.32
C MET A 1 14.96 25.03 -7.67
N ALA A 2 15.29 24.47 -8.85
CA ALA A 2 14.89 23.08 -9.18
C ALA A 2 15.50 22.02 -8.24
N TYR A 3 16.74 22.26 -7.80
CA TYR A 3 17.45 21.42 -6.84
C TYR A 3 16.76 21.37 -5.46
N GLU A 4 16.28 22.49 -4.94
CA GLU A 4 15.64 22.55 -3.62
C GLU A 4 14.28 21.85 -3.63
N TRP A 5 13.54 21.97 -4.73
CA TRP A 5 12.33 21.17 -4.93
C TRP A 5 12.68 19.67 -4.94
N PHE A 6 13.68 19.26 -5.72
CA PHE A 6 14.06 17.85 -5.83
C PHE A 6 14.52 17.30 -4.47
N ALA A 7 15.35 18.04 -3.74
CA ALA A 7 15.78 17.68 -2.39
C ALA A 7 14.58 17.52 -1.43
N SER A 8 13.63 18.44 -1.46
CA SER A 8 12.43 18.37 -0.61
C SER A 8 11.50 17.22 -0.98
N ALA A 9 11.35 16.92 -2.28
CA ALA A 9 10.55 15.81 -2.79
C ALA A 9 11.18 14.47 -2.40
N PHE A 10 12.50 14.37 -2.55
CA PHE A 10 13.27 13.20 -2.17
C PHE A 10 13.23 12.96 -0.67
N GLN A 11 13.38 14.01 0.15
CA GLN A 11 13.25 13.90 1.60
C GLN A 11 11.86 13.42 2.04
N ARG A 12 10.78 13.93 1.43
CA ARG A 12 9.42 13.45 1.70
C ARG A 12 9.23 11.99 1.32
N TYR A 13 9.78 11.58 0.18
CA TYR A 13 9.75 10.20 -0.26
C TYR A 13 10.51 9.29 0.71
N LEU A 14 11.72 9.68 1.12
CA LEU A 14 12.52 8.93 2.09
C LEU A 14 11.81 8.81 3.45
N SER A 15 11.24 9.90 3.98
CA SER A 15 10.51 9.84 5.24
C SER A 15 9.27 8.95 5.16
N ALA A 16 8.54 8.98 4.04
CA ALA A 16 7.40 8.09 3.82
C ALA A 16 7.86 6.62 3.74
N MET A 17 8.97 6.37 3.05
CA MET A 17 9.57 5.03 2.90
C MET A 17 10.10 4.48 4.22
N GLU A 18 10.74 5.31 5.04
CA GLU A 18 11.27 4.88 6.34
C GLU A 18 10.14 4.52 7.29
N LEU A 19 9.10 5.36 7.37
CA LEU A 19 7.94 5.10 8.20
C LEU A 19 7.20 3.83 7.75
N SER A 20 7.06 3.64 6.45
CA SER A 20 6.37 2.48 5.89
C SER A 20 7.19 1.19 6.02
N GLN A 21 8.52 1.26 5.87
CA GLN A 21 9.42 0.13 6.15
C GLN A 21 9.31 -0.33 7.59
N ARG A 22 9.28 0.59 8.57
CA ARG A 22 9.15 0.23 9.98
C ARG A 22 7.86 -0.57 10.23
N ARG A 23 6.72 -0.06 9.76
CA ARG A 23 5.43 -0.76 9.88
C ARG A 23 5.43 -2.13 9.20
N LEU A 24 6.09 -2.24 8.05
CA LEU A 24 6.22 -3.50 7.33
C LEU A 24 7.09 -4.50 8.11
N LEU A 25 8.20 -4.05 8.70
CA LEU A 25 9.07 -4.89 9.52
C LEU A 25 8.34 -5.38 10.78
N ASP A 26 7.56 -4.52 11.43
CA ASP A 26 6.73 -4.91 12.58
C ASP A 26 5.73 -6.01 12.17
N ALA A 27 5.02 -5.82 11.04
CA ALA A 27 4.08 -6.82 10.53
C ALA A 27 4.76 -8.13 10.10
N GLN A 28 5.98 -8.06 9.55
CA GLN A 28 6.79 -9.24 9.20
C GLN A 28 7.23 -10.00 10.44
N GLN A 29 7.64 -9.28 11.49
CA GLN A 29 8.01 -9.88 12.76
C GLN A 29 6.81 -10.62 13.38
N ASP A 30 5.64 -9.98 13.44
CA ASP A 30 4.41 -10.59 13.95
C ASP A 30 3.98 -11.83 13.13
N ALA A 31 4.12 -11.76 11.80
CA ALA A 31 3.87 -12.89 10.92
C ALA A 31 4.84 -14.06 11.17
N CYS A 32 6.14 -13.77 11.28
CA CYS A 32 7.16 -14.77 11.57
C CYS A 32 6.90 -15.47 12.92
N LEU A 33 6.59 -14.71 13.97
CA LEU A 33 6.26 -15.26 15.29
C LEU A 33 5.00 -16.14 15.23
N SER A 34 3.96 -15.67 14.54
CA SER A 34 2.70 -16.41 14.40
C SER A 34 2.88 -17.70 13.58
N TRP A 35 3.66 -17.67 12.51
CA TRP A 35 3.93 -18.82 11.66
C TRP A 35 4.84 -19.83 12.35
N THR A 36 5.90 -19.38 13.00
CA THR A 36 6.76 -20.27 13.80
C THR A 36 5.99 -20.94 14.92
N ALA A 37 5.11 -20.23 15.64
CA ALA A 37 4.23 -20.81 16.65
C ALA A 37 3.23 -21.84 16.10
N ALA A 38 2.79 -21.69 14.83
CA ALA A 38 1.94 -22.67 14.17
C ALA A 38 2.70 -23.94 13.74
N TRP A 39 4.00 -23.84 13.46
CA TRP A 39 4.85 -24.95 13.02
C TRP A 39 5.57 -25.68 14.16
N LEU A 40 5.81 -25.00 15.29
CA LEU A 40 6.45 -25.59 16.46
C LEU A 40 5.53 -26.66 17.08
N PRO A 41 6.02 -27.91 17.26
CA PRO A 41 5.26 -28.97 17.89
C PRO A 41 4.99 -28.56 19.34
N ALA A 42 3.73 -28.33 19.67
CA ALA A 42 3.29 -28.28 21.04
C ALA A 42 2.74 -29.65 21.42
N TYR A 43 3.25 -30.17 22.54
CA TYR A 43 2.69 -31.32 23.27
C TYR A 43 1.16 -31.16 23.40
N PRO A 44 0.41 -32.28 23.44
CA PRO A 44 -0.89 -32.43 22.79
C PRO A 44 -1.79 -31.21 23.01
N LEU A 45 -1.89 -30.39 21.97
CA LEU A 45 -2.78 -29.23 21.96
C LEU A 45 -4.23 -29.67 21.87
N ALA A 46 -5.11 -29.00 22.61
CA ALA A 46 -6.54 -29.16 22.38
C ALA A 46 -6.89 -28.74 20.94
N GLU A 47 -7.89 -29.37 20.33
CA GLU A 47 -8.28 -29.10 18.93
C GLU A 47 -8.65 -27.62 18.70
N GLY A 48 -9.10 -26.92 19.75
CA GLY A 48 -9.35 -25.47 19.74
C GLY A 48 -8.07 -24.60 19.68
N GLU A 49 -6.98 -25.01 20.30
CA GLU A 49 -5.71 -24.27 20.27
C GLU A 49 -5.02 -24.38 18.91
N VAL A 50 -5.07 -25.56 18.28
CA VAL A 50 -4.57 -25.75 16.91
C VAL A 50 -5.33 -24.84 15.94
N GLN A 51 -6.65 -24.73 16.09
CA GLN A 51 -7.49 -23.83 15.28
C GLN A 51 -7.14 -22.36 15.50
N SER A 52 -6.95 -21.96 16.76
CA SER A 52 -6.54 -20.59 17.10
C SER A 52 -5.17 -20.22 16.50
N ARG A 53 -4.22 -21.16 16.45
CA ARG A 53 -2.90 -20.92 15.84
C ARG A 53 -2.98 -20.75 14.32
N ILE A 54 -3.81 -21.56 13.64
CA ILE A 54 -4.03 -21.44 12.20
C ILE A 54 -4.76 -20.14 11.85
N ASP A 55 -5.76 -19.75 12.65
CA ASP A 55 -6.44 -18.46 12.44
C ASP A 55 -5.50 -17.29 12.69
N GLY A 56 -4.66 -17.37 13.73
CA GLY A 56 -3.60 -16.40 14.00
C GLY A 56 -2.58 -16.28 12.87
N SER A 57 -2.14 -17.39 12.28
CA SER A 57 -1.18 -17.39 11.17
C SER A 57 -1.77 -16.83 9.86
N LEU A 58 -3.05 -17.07 9.60
CA LEU A 58 -3.75 -16.49 8.46
C LEU A 58 -3.99 -14.99 8.65
N LEU A 59 -4.40 -14.57 9.86
CA LEU A 59 -4.58 -13.16 10.21
C LEU A 59 -3.25 -12.40 10.12
N SER A 60 -2.14 -12.99 10.55
CA SER A 60 -0.83 -12.33 10.44
C SER A 60 -0.40 -12.16 8.97
N GLY A 61 -0.71 -13.13 8.10
CA GLY A 61 -0.50 -13.00 6.65
C GLY A 61 -1.36 -11.90 6.02
N VAL A 62 -2.61 -11.75 6.45
CA VAL A 62 -3.49 -10.65 6.05
C VAL A 62 -2.92 -9.30 6.48
N SER A 63 -2.49 -9.18 7.74
CA SER A 63 -1.87 -7.96 8.27
C SER A 63 -0.62 -7.58 7.48
N LEU A 64 0.19 -8.56 7.07
CA LEU A 64 1.38 -8.32 6.25
C LEU A 64 1.03 -7.77 4.85
N LEU A 65 0.04 -8.37 4.18
CA LEU A 65 -0.42 -7.91 2.86
C LEU A 65 -1.02 -6.50 2.93
N GLN A 66 -1.77 -6.22 4.01
CA GLN A 66 -2.35 -4.91 4.24
C GLN A 66 -1.25 -3.86 4.50
N ALA A 67 -0.25 -4.17 5.34
CA ALA A 67 0.89 -3.29 5.57
C ALA A 67 1.68 -3.01 4.27
N GLN A 68 1.81 -4.01 3.39
CA GLN A 68 2.44 -3.82 2.09
C GLN A 68 1.62 -2.92 1.15
N ALA A 69 0.30 -3.08 1.13
CA ALA A 69 -0.59 -2.23 0.33
C ALA A 69 -0.61 -0.78 0.84
N ASP A 70 -0.62 -0.59 2.16
CA ASP A 70 -0.55 0.72 2.80
C ASP A 70 0.80 1.40 2.52
N ASN A 71 1.91 0.66 2.53
CA ASN A 71 3.22 1.16 2.11
C ASN A 71 3.20 1.68 0.65
N GLN A 72 2.69 0.86 -0.29
CA GLN A 72 2.58 1.28 -1.69
C GLN A 72 1.72 2.54 -1.85
N ARG A 73 0.63 2.63 -1.09
CA ARG A 73 -0.25 3.81 -1.07
C ARG A 73 0.47 5.06 -0.55
N ASP A 74 1.19 4.95 0.56
CA ASP A 74 1.90 6.08 1.18
C ASP A 74 3.01 6.63 0.25
N LEU A 75 3.77 5.75 -0.41
CA LEU A 75 4.78 6.13 -1.40
C LEU A 75 4.17 6.81 -2.62
N MET A 76 3.04 6.31 -3.11
CA MET A 76 2.35 6.91 -4.24
C MET A 76 1.78 8.29 -3.90
N LEU A 77 1.26 8.48 -2.68
CA LEU A 77 0.82 9.78 -2.17
C LEU A 77 1.98 10.78 -2.05
N ALA A 78 3.14 10.33 -1.54
CA ALA A 78 4.33 11.17 -1.46
C ALA A 78 4.78 11.64 -2.86
N THR A 79 4.79 10.71 -3.82
CA THR A 79 5.12 11.00 -5.22
C THR A 79 4.12 11.97 -5.86
N GLU A 80 2.82 11.74 -5.68
CA GLU A 80 1.76 12.62 -6.19
C GLU A 80 1.88 14.04 -5.62
N LYS A 81 2.14 14.16 -4.31
CA LYS A 81 2.33 15.47 -3.66
C LYS A 81 3.53 16.22 -4.26
N SER A 82 4.63 15.52 -4.49
CA SER A 82 5.83 16.09 -5.11
C SER A 82 5.59 16.54 -6.55
N LEU A 83 4.92 15.70 -7.37
CA LEU A 83 4.55 16.03 -8.74
C LEU A 83 3.59 17.22 -8.81
N ASN A 84 2.61 17.29 -7.92
CA ASN A 84 1.69 18.42 -7.83
C ASN A 84 2.41 19.74 -7.48
N GLU A 85 3.38 19.71 -6.56
CA GLU A 85 4.17 20.90 -6.25
C GLU A 85 5.07 21.32 -7.42
N MET A 86 5.66 20.36 -8.14
CA MET A 86 6.41 20.64 -9.37
C MET A 86 5.52 21.30 -10.42
N HIS A 87 4.32 20.73 -10.63
CA HIS A 87 3.35 21.24 -11.57
C HIS A 87 2.97 22.68 -11.23
N LYS A 88 2.62 22.98 -9.97
CA LYS A 88 2.31 24.35 -9.53
C LYS A 88 3.47 25.30 -9.77
N HIS A 89 4.70 24.86 -9.52
CA HIS A 89 5.89 25.68 -9.74
C HIS A 89 6.10 26.00 -11.22
N LEU A 90 6.02 24.99 -12.10
CA LEU A 90 6.13 25.17 -13.54
C LEU A 90 5.03 26.08 -14.08
N LEU A 91 3.79 25.91 -13.61
CA LEU A 91 2.67 26.75 -14.01
C LEU A 91 2.92 28.23 -13.65
N ARG A 92 3.38 28.50 -12.42
CA ARG A 92 3.74 29.87 -11.99
C ARG A 92 4.88 30.46 -12.83
N GLN A 93 5.90 29.67 -13.15
CA GLN A 93 6.98 30.13 -14.03
C GLN A 93 6.45 30.48 -15.43
N LEU A 94 5.59 29.63 -16.00
CA LEU A 94 4.92 29.87 -17.28
C LEU A 94 3.97 31.08 -17.25
N GLU A 95 3.38 31.41 -16.11
CA GLU A 95 2.58 32.62 -15.93
C GLU A 95 3.43 33.89 -15.87
N GLN A 96 4.60 33.81 -15.24
CA GLN A 96 5.56 34.92 -15.13
C GLN A 96 6.34 35.18 -16.42
N SER A 97 6.41 34.19 -17.34
CA SER A 97 7.21 34.25 -18.57
C SER A 97 6.56 35.05 -19.72
N GLY A 98 5.36 35.63 -19.53
CA GLY A 98 4.65 36.44 -20.52
C GLY A 98 3.68 35.65 -21.42
N GLN A 99 3.08 36.33 -22.41
CA GLN A 99 2.11 35.73 -23.33
C GLN A 99 2.78 35.33 -24.64
N HIS A 100 3.22 34.07 -24.75
CA HIS A 100 3.64 33.45 -26.00
C HIS A 100 2.75 32.24 -26.30
N PRO A 101 2.31 32.01 -27.56
CA PRO A 101 1.41 30.92 -27.90
C PRO A 101 1.94 29.51 -27.53
N SER A 102 3.26 29.30 -27.52
CA SER A 102 3.85 28.02 -27.05
C SER A 102 3.63 27.78 -25.54
N TYR A 103 3.52 28.84 -24.74
CA TYR A 103 3.24 28.73 -23.30
C TYR A 103 1.78 28.37 -23.03
N ALA A 104 0.85 28.77 -23.89
CA ALA A 104 -0.54 28.33 -23.79
C ALA A 104 -0.66 26.81 -23.97
N VAL A 105 0.03 26.26 -24.98
CA VAL A 105 0.08 24.81 -25.21
C VAL A 105 0.76 24.08 -24.05
N MET A 106 1.87 24.61 -23.51
CA MET A 106 2.52 24.01 -22.34
C MET A 106 1.63 24.03 -21.08
N LYS A 107 0.93 25.14 -20.81
CA LYS A 107 -0.02 25.23 -19.68
C LYS A 107 -1.13 24.19 -19.82
N GLN A 108 -1.70 24.05 -21.01
CA GLN A 108 -2.75 23.08 -21.27
C GLN A 108 -2.24 21.65 -21.13
N ALA A 109 -1.07 21.33 -21.69
CA ALA A 109 -0.45 20.00 -21.55
C ALA A 109 -0.13 19.66 -20.09
N LEU A 110 0.40 20.62 -19.33
CA LEU A 110 0.65 20.48 -17.89
C LEU A 110 -0.66 20.19 -17.14
N GLN A 111 -1.71 20.96 -17.37
CA GLN A 111 -3.01 20.79 -16.69
C GLN A 111 -3.64 19.44 -17.02
N LEU A 112 -3.55 19.02 -18.29
CA LEU A 112 -4.07 17.73 -18.74
C LEU A 112 -3.27 16.59 -18.11
N GLY A 113 -1.94 16.69 -18.06
CA GLY A 113 -1.06 15.73 -17.38
C GLY A 113 -1.31 15.64 -15.87
N GLN A 114 -1.61 16.76 -15.20
CA GLN A 114 -1.98 16.75 -13.79
C GLN A 114 -3.32 16.02 -13.58
N SER A 115 -4.32 16.33 -14.40
CA SER A 115 -5.64 15.72 -14.29
C SER A 115 -5.60 14.20 -14.53
N SER A 116 -4.92 13.75 -15.58
CA SER A 116 -4.78 12.33 -15.91
C SER A 116 -3.92 11.58 -14.90
N GLY A 117 -2.80 12.16 -14.47
CA GLY A 117 -1.94 11.59 -13.43
C GLY A 117 -2.67 11.43 -12.09
N SER A 118 -3.48 12.41 -11.70
CA SER A 118 -4.29 12.33 -10.47
C SER A 118 -5.38 11.24 -10.56
N ALA A 119 -5.99 11.08 -11.75
CA ALA A 119 -7.00 10.06 -11.99
C ALA A 119 -6.40 8.65 -11.92
N VAL A 120 -5.28 8.43 -12.62
CA VAL A 120 -4.54 7.16 -12.58
C VAL A 120 -4.06 6.85 -11.16
N SER A 121 -3.51 7.84 -10.46
CA SER A 121 -3.06 7.67 -9.07
C SER A 121 -4.22 7.28 -8.12
N LYS A 122 -5.41 7.85 -8.30
CA LYS A 122 -6.60 7.44 -7.52
C LYS A 122 -7.06 6.03 -7.88
N MET A 123 -7.08 5.70 -9.17
CA MET A 123 -7.48 4.38 -9.65
C MET A 123 -6.53 3.30 -9.12
N SER A 124 -5.21 3.50 -9.23
CA SER A 124 -4.20 2.58 -8.68
C SER A 124 -4.36 2.39 -7.17
N ARG A 125 -4.72 3.44 -6.43
CA ARG A 125 -5.02 3.38 -4.99
C ARG A 125 -6.23 2.48 -4.70
N GLN A 126 -7.30 2.64 -5.47
CA GLN A 126 -8.53 1.86 -5.29
C GLN A 126 -8.33 0.40 -5.68
N VAL A 127 -7.65 0.13 -6.80
CA VAL A 127 -7.32 -1.24 -7.23
C VAL A 127 -6.41 -1.92 -6.22
N GLY A 128 -5.38 -1.23 -5.73
CA GLY A 128 -4.49 -1.75 -4.69
C GLY A 128 -5.23 -2.08 -3.39
N HIS A 129 -6.07 -1.15 -2.90
CA HIS A 129 -6.89 -1.39 -1.72
C HIS A 129 -7.88 -2.55 -1.92
N PHE A 130 -8.57 -2.59 -3.07
CA PHE A 130 -9.48 -3.68 -3.40
C PHE A 130 -8.75 -5.03 -3.45
N ALA A 131 -7.59 -5.10 -4.10
CA ALA A 131 -6.80 -6.32 -4.18
C ALA A 131 -6.37 -6.78 -2.79
N ALA A 132 -5.83 -5.88 -1.97
CA ALA A 132 -5.39 -6.22 -0.61
C ALA A 132 -6.55 -6.69 0.28
N THR A 133 -7.68 -5.98 0.30
CA THR A 133 -8.83 -6.33 1.14
C THR A 133 -9.57 -7.56 0.63
N SER A 134 -9.83 -7.66 -0.68
CA SER A 134 -10.57 -8.77 -1.25
C SER A 134 -9.77 -10.06 -1.22
N PHE A 135 -8.48 -10.01 -1.55
CA PHE A 135 -7.62 -11.19 -1.48
C PHE A 135 -7.48 -11.69 -0.03
N SER A 136 -7.31 -10.77 0.92
CA SER A 136 -7.21 -11.11 2.35
C SER A 136 -8.50 -11.73 2.89
N SER A 137 -9.64 -11.12 2.60
CA SER A 137 -10.95 -11.63 3.05
C SER A 137 -11.32 -12.94 2.36
N ALA A 138 -11.05 -13.08 1.06
CA ALA A 138 -11.27 -14.33 0.32
C ALA A 138 -10.40 -15.46 0.87
N SER A 139 -9.12 -15.20 1.17
CA SER A 139 -8.22 -16.20 1.75
C SER A 139 -8.67 -16.66 3.14
N LEU A 140 -9.07 -15.72 4.01
CA LEU A 140 -9.62 -16.03 5.33
C LEU A 140 -10.94 -16.81 5.25
N ASN A 141 -11.84 -16.41 4.37
CA ASN A 141 -13.14 -17.08 4.21
C ASN A 141 -12.96 -18.48 3.60
N ALA A 142 -12.12 -18.64 2.59
CA ALA A 142 -11.80 -19.94 2.01
C ALA A 142 -11.21 -20.91 3.05
N ALA A 143 -10.31 -20.42 3.91
CA ALA A 143 -9.77 -21.23 5.00
C ALA A 143 -10.86 -21.64 6.02
N ARG A 144 -11.78 -20.71 6.37
CA ARG A 144 -12.92 -21.00 7.26
C ARG A 144 -13.89 -22.02 6.63
N ASP A 145 -14.17 -21.90 5.33
CA ASP A 145 -15.08 -22.79 4.62
C ASP A 145 -14.50 -24.19 4.43
N MET A 146 -13.22 -24.31 4.05
CA MET A 146 -12.52 -25.62 4.05
C MET A 146 -12.60 -26.28 5.44
N ARG A 147 -12.44 -25.49 6.52
CA ARG A 147 -12.54 -26.00 7.89
C ARG A 147 -13.96 -26.50 8.22
N ARG A 148 -15.01 -25.79 7.79
CA ARG A 148 -16.40 -26.23 7.98
C ARG A 148 -16.63 -27.58 7.31
N VAL A 149 -16.18 -27.74 6.07
CA VAL A 149 -16.29 -28.99 5.31
C VAL A 149 -15.53 -30.12 6.02
N TRP A 150 -14.29 -29.86 6.47
CA TRP A 150 -13.49 -30.86 7.19
C TRP A 150 -14.16 -31.34 8.48
N LYS A 151 -14.75 -30.43 9.28
CA LYS A 151 -15.47 -30.79 10.51
C LYS A 151 -16.73 -31.60 10.24
N GLN A 152 -17.41 -31.39 9.11
CA GLN A 152 -18.60 -32.14 8.71
C GLN A 152 -18.25 -33.54 8.16
N GLN A 153 -17.01 -33.77 7.73
CA GLN A 153 -16.52 -35.06 7.24
C GLN A 153 -15.89 -35.95 8.32
N LYS A 154 -15.70 -35.45 9.56
CA LYS A 154 -15.30 -36.29 10.69
C LYS A 154 -16.52 -37.13 11.13
N PRO A 155 -16.43 -38.47 11.13
CA PRO A 155 -17.49 -39.36 11.62
C PRO A 155 -17.73 -39.21 13.12
#